data_AF-A0A2R2MQ41-F1
#
_entry.id   AF-A0A2R2MQ41-F1
#
_cell.length_a   1.000
_cell.length_b   1.000
_cell.length_c   1.000
_cell.angle_alpha   90.00
_cell.angle_beta   90.00
_cell.angle_gamma   90.00
#
_symmetry.space_group_name_H-M   'P 1'
#
loop_
_entity.id
_entity.type
_entity.pdbx_description
1 polymer ?
#
loop_
_entity_poly.entity_id
_entity_poly.type
_entity_poly.pdbx_seq_one_letter_code
_entity_poly.pdbx_strand_id
1 'polypeptide(L)'
;MEGPVTGWHFKSATISCRPHHENATQVLCSWRTGWRLTIGPCKYPCTEDDIGNLTAPYKGKWQRVSGNGSVTNITDLGYYVTGIDKIYNWQQGYNVFVNTLPDPGVFQFRYQDCCRLAVDVHTGRNVRPKYAIITEYNGGYRSDTGKPNASPITSSLPIVQMELSCGYRFDIPYSDPDGDNQFIIIIIIIIIIIRMELSCGYHFDIPYTDPDGDTVRCRWAVGDECANICGPLPNSTLFPNCTLVIPASAHDAYQVGRYKFYAVAIMLEDFPKTDITQGGVAKNGTTPLSKVPLQYVAQRKDGCICKDRPKFRNSSVTDVIPVGKNYEKQIIATSEGGIRSINVTQLVGSIVNHIVSTDNNSYTVTVMWTPTSQQLGYTLLCYQAYDINK
;
A
#
# COMPACT_ATOMS: atom_id res chain seq x y z
N MET A 1 17.00 16.01 15.66
CA MET A 1 15.64 15.42 15.67
C MET A 1 15.09 15.56 14.27
N GLU A 2 14.85 14.44 13.60
CA GLU A 2 14.22 14.39 12.28
C GLU A 2 12.70 14.51 12.45
N GLY A 3 12.08 15.37 11.64
CA GLY A 3 10.65 15.69 11.70
C GLY A 3 9.91 15.26 10.44
N PRO A 4 8.56 15.36 10.42
CA PRO A 4 7.79 14.99 9.25
C PRO A 4 8.10 15.90 8.05
N VAL A 5 8.22 15.29 6.86
CA VAL A 5 8.62 15.98 5.63
C VAL A 5 7.55 15.87 4.55
N THR A 6 7.41 16.94 3.76
CA THR A 6 6.42 17.10 2.69
C THR A 6 7.02 16.66 1.33
N GLY A 7 6.19 16.14 0.41
CA GLY A 7 6.64 15.64 -0.90
C GLY A 7 5.84 16.13 -2.12
N TRP A 8 6.53 16.80 -3.05
CA TRP A 8 5.92 17.25 -4.31
C TRP A 8 5.69 16.14 -5.34
N HIS A 9 6.64 15.23 -5.60
CA HIS A 9 6.54 14.25 -6.70
C HIS A 9 6.12 12.87 -6.21
N PHE A 10 6.87 12.27 -5.29
CA PHE A 10 6.59 10.96 -4.74
C PHE A 10 5.51 11.03 -3.65
N LYS A 11 4.49 10.17 -3.76
CA LYS A 11 3.31 10.15 -2.88
C LYS A 11 3.21 8.86 -2.07
N SER A 12 3.34 7.70 -2.70
CA SER A 12 3.35 6.43 -1.98
C SER A 12 4.16 5.35 -2.69
N ALA A 13 4.58 4.34 -1.94
CA ALA A 13 5.02 3.09 -2.51
C ALA A 13 4.88 1.92 -1.55
N THR A 14 4.76 0.75 -2.16
CA THR A 14 4.92 -0.56 -1.55
C THR A 14 5.46 -1.54 -2.58
N ILE A 15 6.21 -2.53 -2.12
CA ILE A 15 6.70 -3.64 -2.94
C ILE A 15 6.69 -4.91 -2.08
N SER A 16 6.13 -5.98 -2.64
CA SER A 16 6.10 -7.30 -2.02
C SER A 16 6.62 -8.34 -2.99
N CYS A 17 7.27 -9.38 -2.48
CA CYS A 17 7.95 -10.39 -3.27
C CYS A 17 7.56 -11.79 -2.82
N ARG A 18 7.47 -12.71 -3.77
CA ARG A 18 7.11 -14.12 -3.54
C ARG A 18 7.79 -15.02 -4.58
N PRO A 19 7.92 -16.34 -4.32
CA PRO A 19 8.41 -17.26 -5.33
C PRO A 19 7.51 -17.24 -6.58
N HIS A 20 8.12 -17.34 -7.75
CA HIS A 20 7.40 -17.49 -9.01
C HIS A 20 6.70 -18.86 -9.04
N HIS A 21 5.45 -18.92 -9.54
CA HIS A 21 4.62 -20.13 -9.47
C HIS A 21 5.19 -21.30 -10.28
N GLU A 22 5.90 -21.03 -11.37
CA GLU A 22 6.54 -22.06 -12.21
C GLU A 22 7.97 -22.39 -11.79
N ASN A 23 8.68 -21.49 -11.10
CA ASN A 23 10.11 -21.63 -10.84
C ASN A 23 10.51 -20.98 -9.51
N ALA A 24 10.77 -21.80 -8.49
CA ALA A 24 11.14 -21.32 -7.16
C ALA A 24 12.48 -20.56 -7.10
N THR A 25 13.35 -20.66 -8.11
CA THR A 25 14.60 -19.85 -8.21
C THR A 25 14.35 -18.43 -8.72
N GLN A 26 13.14 -18.17 -9.21
CA GLN A 26 12.69 -16.86 -9.62
C GLN A 26 11.81 -16.25 -8.54
N VAL A 27 12.04 -14.98 -8.27
CA VAL A 27 11.17 -14.17 -7.43
C VAL A 27 10.33 -13.26 -8.31
N LEU A 28 9.03 -13.23 -8.04
CA LEU A 28 8.11 -12.26 -8.60
C LEU A 28 7.88 -11.19 -7.54
N CYS A 29 8.28 -9.95 -7.87
CA CYS A 29 8.00 -8.81 -7.02
C CYS A 29 6.97 -7.91 -7.69
N SER A 30 5.93 -7.56 -6.95
CA SER A 30 4.90 -6.61 -7.34
C SER A 30 5.08 -5.31 -6.58
N TRP A 31 4.95 -4.18 -7.27
CA TRP A 31 5.00 -2.88 -6.63
C TRP A 31 3.83 -2.01 -7.04
N ARG A 32 3.47 -1.10 -6.14
CA ARG A 32 2.54 -0.02 -6.39
C ARG A 32 3.22 1.28 -6.00
N THR A 33 3.18 2.28 -6.88
CA THR A 33 3.76 3.61 -6.59
C THR A 33 2.79 4.71 -6.98
N GLY A 34 2.71 5.73 -6.13
CA GLY A 34 1.92 6.94 -6.32
C GLY A 34 2.82 8.15 -6.54
N TRP A 35 2.46 8.98 -7.51
CA TRP A 35 3.19 10.16 -7.94
C TRP A 35 2.26 11.35 -8.09
N ARG A 36 2.81 12.56 -8.20
CA ARG A 36 2.05 13.74 -8.59
C ARG A 36 1.55 13.58 -10.02
N LEU A 37 0.32 14.00 -10.29
CA LEU A 37 -0.31 13.84 -11.60
C LEU A 37 0.56 14.38 -12.75
N THR A 38 1.24 15.51 -12.52
CA THR A 38 2.07 16.17 -13.52
C THR A 38 3.52 15.68 -13.58
N ILE A 39 3.99 14.91 -12.59
CA ILE A 39 5.39 14.49 -12.44
C ILE A 39 5.43 13.08 -11.85
N GLY A 40 5.37 12.10 -12.75
CA GLY A 40 5.42 10.66 -12.47
C GLY A 40 5.58 9.85 -13.76
N PRO A 41 5.61 8.50 -13.68
CA PRO A 41 5.74 7.63 -14.85
C PRO A 41 4.66 7.82 -15.93
N CYS A 42 3.43 8.16 -15.56
CA CYS A 42 2.40 8.52 -16.54
C CYS A 42 2.74 9.85 -17.19
N LYS A 43 2.73 9.86 -18.53
CA LYS A 43 3.03 11.02 -19.39
C LYS A 43 2.29 12.28 -18.95
N TYR A 44 2.78 13.46 -19.34
CA TYR A 44 2.06 14.72 -19.12
C TYR A 44 1.38 15.18 -20.43
N PRO A 45 0.06 15.42 -20.43
CA PRO A 45 -0.90 15.19 -19.34
C PRO A 45 -1.22 13.71 -19.16
N CYS A 46 -1.42 13.28 -17.91
CA CYS A 46 -1.94 11.95 -17.57
C CYS A 46 -3.46 12.07 -17.41
N THR A 47 -4.22 11.29 -18.17
CA THR A 47 -5.70 11.34 -18.19
C THR A 47 -6.31 9.99 -17.83
N GLU A 48 -7.64 9.96 -17.67
CA GLU A 48 -8.39 8.75 -17.40
C GLU A 48 -8.20 7.70 -18.51
N ASP A 49 -7.93 8.13 -19.74
CA ASP A 49 -7.64 7.24 -20.89
C ASP A 49 -6.32 6.47 -20.74
N ASP A 50 -5.42 6.91 -19.86
CA ASP A 50 -4.17 6.21 -19.57
C ASP A 50 -4.36 5.04 -18.61
N ILE A 51 -5.50 4.97 -17.91
CA ILE A 51 -5.83 3.87 -16.99
C ILE A 51 -5.82 2.53 -17.74
N GLY A 52 -5.11 1.55 -17.19
CA GLY A 52 -4.91 0.24 -17.79
C GLY A 52 -3.75 0.15 -18.78
N ASN A 53 -3.13 1.28 -19.15
CA ASN A 53 -1.99 1.31 -20.07
C ASN A 53 -0.65 1.33 -19.32
N LEU A 54 0.35 0.66 -19.89
CA LEU A 54 1.73 0.67 -19.39
C LEU A 54 2.38 2.01 -19.69
N THR A 55 2.97 2.64 -18.68
CA THR A 55 3.73 3.88 -18.85
C THR A 55 5.06 3.63 -19.53
N ALA A 56 5.60 4.68 -20.16
CA ALA A 56 6.99 4.66 -20.62
C ALA A 56 7.97 4.44 -19.43
N PRO A 57 9.19 3.94 -19.69
CA PRO A 57 10.24 3.90 -18.69
C PRO A 57 10.43 5.26 -18.02
N TYR A 58 10.37 5.29 -16.69
CA TYR A 58 10.64 6.49 -15.91
C TYR A 58 12.07 6.49 -15.35
N LYS A 59 12.47 7.61 -14.74
CA LYS A 59 13.81 7.80 -14.19
C LYS A 59 14.18 6.69 -13.20
N GLY A 60 15.45 6.27 -13.25
CA GLY A 60 15.99 5.27 -12.35
C GLY A 60 15.53 3.84 -12.65
N LYS A 61 16.13 2.88 -11.95
CA LYS A 61 15.86 1.46 -12.13
C LYS A 61 15.64 0.79 -10.78
N TRP A 62 14.77 -0.20 -10.74
CA TRP A 62 14.76 -1.17 -9.66
C TRP A 62 16.10 -1.89 -9.62
N GLN A 63 16.64 -2.03 -8.42
CA GLN A 63 17.92 -2.66 -8.16
C GLN A 63 17.76 -3.85 -7.22
N ARG A 64 18.52 -4.91 -7.49
CA ARG A 64 18.77 -5.98 -6.53
C ARG A 64 20.09 -5.72 -5.83
N VAL A 65 20.14 -5.88 -4.52
CA VAL A 65 21.36 -5.95 -3.73
C VAL A 65 21.46 -7.35 -3.14
N SER A 66 22.57 -8.06 -3.40
CA SER A 66 22.85 -9.37 -2.79
C SER A 66 23.51 -9.21 -1.42
N GLY A 67 23.56 -10.29 -0.63
CA GLY A 67 24.15 -10.28 0.73
C GLY A 67 25.62 -9.80 0.81
N ASN A 68 26.38 -9.86 -0.29
CA ASN A 68 27.74 -9.32 -0.39
C ASN A 68 27.80 -7.82 -0.79
N GLY A 69 26.66 -7.15 -0.93
CA GLY A 69 26.55 -5.73 -1.32
C GLY A 69 26.57 -5.46 -2.82
N SER A 70 26.67 -6.48 -3.69
CA SER A 70 26.65 -6.29 -5.15
C SER A 70 25.30 -5.78 -5.63
N VAL A 71 25.31 -4.75 -6.45
CA VAL A 71 24.11 -4.07 -6.97
C VAL A 71 23.90 -4.43 -8.43
N THR A 72 22.70 -4.90 -8.78
CA THR A 72 22.31 -5.23 -10.16
C THR A 72 21.04 -4.46 -10.55
N ASN A 73 21.05 -3.77 -11.69
CA ASN A 73 19.84 -3.13 -12.23
C ASN A 73 18.91 -4.20 -12.82
N ILE A 74 17.61 -4.11 -12.53
CA ILE A 74 16.60 -5.08 -12.94
C ILE A 74 15.76 -4.52 -14.09
N THR A 75 14.99 -3.47 -13.80
CA THR A 75 14.04 -2.88 -14.75
C THR A 75 13.82 -1.40 -14.44
N ASP A 76 13.42 -0.63 -15.45
CA ASP A 76 13.06 0.77 -15.28
C ASP A 76 11.77 0.91 -14.46
N LEU A 77 11.57 2.07 -13.83
CA LEU A 77 10.31 2.34 -13.13
C LEU A 77 9.20 2.66 -14.14
N GLY A 78 8.51 1.65 -14.65
CA GLY A 78 7.26 1.80 -15.41
C GLY A 78 6.12 1.06 -14.72
N TYR A 79 4.88 1.50 -14.91
CA TYR A 79 3.72 0.78 -14.37
C TYR A 79 2.48 0.85 -15.24
N TYR A 80 1.54 -0.06 -15.01
CA TYR A 80 0.19 0.10 -15.51
C TYR A 80 -0.53 1.13 -14.65
N VAL A 81 -1.10 2.16 -15.27
CA VAL A 81 -1.86 3.18 -14.53
C VAL A 81 -3.11 2.53 -13.96
N THR A 82 -3.33 2.69 -12.66
CA THR A 82 -4.46 2.08 -11.93
C THR A 82 -5.36 3.10 -11.23
N GLY A 83 -5.04 4.38 -11.36
CA GLY A 83 -5.85 5.44 -10.79
C GLY A 83 -5.20 6.80 -10.94
N ILE A 84 -6.04 7.81 -11.10
CA ILE A 84 -5.65 9.21 -11.11
C ILE A 84 -6.65 10.03 -10.30
N ASP A 85 -6.19 11.16 -9.78
CA ASP A 85 -7.05 12.14 -9.13
C ASP A 85 -6.57 13.54 -9.46
N LYS A 86 -7.39 14.26 -10.24
CA LYS A 86 -7.10 15.63 -10.67
C LYS A 86 -7.24 16.65 -9.54
N ILE A 87 -8.07 16.36 -8.54
CA ILE A 87 -8.35 17.26 -7.42
C ILE A 87 -7.18 17.21 -6.43
N TYR A 88 -6.78 16.00 -6.05
CA TYR A 88 -5.68 15.75 -5.12
C TYR A 88 -4.32 15.63 -5.83
N ASN A 89 -4.30 15.81 -7.16
CA ASN A 89 -3.10 15.94 -7.99
C ASN A 89 -2.17 14.73 -7.89
N TRP A 90 -2.70 13.53 -8.03
CA TRP A 90 -1.91 12.30 -8.01
C TRP A 90 -2.26 11.33 -9.16
N GLN A 91 -1.29 10.49 -9.49
CA GLN A 91 -1.39 9.32 -10.35
C GLN A 91 -0.84 8.11 -9.58
N GLN A 92 -1.33 6.90 -9.84
CA GLN A 92 -0.86 5.68 -9.21
C GLN A 92 -0.83 4.54 -10.23
N GLY A 93 0.15 3.66 -10.10
CA GLY A 93 0.14 2.43 -10.87
C GLY A 93 0.77 1.25 -10.16
N TYR A 94 0.57 0.10 -10.79
CA TYR A 94 1.02 -1.20 -10.35
C TYR A 94 1.82 -1.87 -11.46
N ASN A 95 2.85 -2.61 -11.10
CA ASN A 95 3.54 -3.49 -12.03
C ASN A 95 4.24 -4.63 -11.30
N VAL A 96 4.77 -5.57 -12.09
CA VAL A 96 5.54 -6.71 -11.61
C VAL A 96 6.83 -6.87 -12.39
N PHE A 97 7.82 -7.48 -11.76
CA PHE A 97 9.04 -7.93 -12.42
C PHE A 97 9.36 -9.32 -11.89
N VAL A 98 9.98 -10.12 -12.75
CA VAL A 98 10.54 -11.41 -12.38
C VAL A 98 12.06 -11.28 -12.38
N ASN A 99 12.69 -11.71 -11.30
CA ASN A 99 14.15 -11.74 -11.18
C ASN A 99 14.62 -13.14 -10.82
N THR A 100 15.60 -13.67 -11.55
CA THR A 100 16.27 -14.93 -11.20
C THR A 100 17.29 -14.66 -10.10
N LEU A 101 17.15 -15.35 -8.96
CA LEU A 101 18.09 -15.25 -7.85
C LEU A 101 19.32 -16.12 -8.13
N PRO A 102 20.54 -15.61 -7.89
CA PRO A 102 21.77 -16.38 -8.11
C PRO A 102 21.98 -17.48 -7.07
N ASP A 103 21.40 -17.33 -5.88
CA ASP A 103 21.54 -18.25 -4.75
C ASP A 103 20.30 -18.14 -3.83
N PRO A 104 20.04 -19.15 -2.96
CA PRO A 104 18.91 -19.15 -2.03
C PRO A 104 19.17 -18.30 -0.76
N GLY A 105 19.65 -17.06 -0.95
CA GLY A 105 20.02 -16.13 0.11
C GLY A 105 19.06 -14.96 0.34
N VAL A 106 19.52 -13.99 1.13
CA VAL A 106 18.82 -12.74 1.40
C VAL A 106 19.18 -11.69 0.34
N PHE A 107 18.17 -11.08 -0.25
CA PHE A 107 18.29 -10.03 -1.24
C PHE A 107 17.47 -8.81 -0.83
N GLN A 108 17.97 -7.64 -1.18
CA GLN A 108 17.16 -6.42 -1.13
C GLN A 108 16.73 -6.03 -2.53
N PHE A 109 15.45 -5.76 -2.70
CA PHE A 109 14.95 -5.08 -3.90
C PHE A 109 14.67 -3.63 -3.54
N ARG A 110 15.36 -2.72 -4.22
CA ARG A 110 15.28 -1.30 -3.90
C ARG A 110 15.06 -0.41 -5.10
N TYR A 111 14.35 0.68 -4.85
CA TYR A 111 14.28 1.85 -5.71
C TYR A 111 14.45 3.09 -4.85
N GLN A 112 15.48 3.87 -5.15
CA GLN A 112 15.83 5.07 -4.39
C GLN A 112 16.02 6.21 -5.38
N ASP A 113 15.48 7.38 -5.05
CA ASP A 113 15.77 8.60 -5.80
C ASP A 113 15.69 9.80 -4.86
N CYS A 114 16.05 10.95 -5.40
CA CYS A 114 15.91 12.23 -4.76
C CYS A 114 14.50 12.80 -4.96
N CYS A 115 14.35 13.98 -4.35
CA CYS A 115 13.46 14.99 -4.87
C CYS A 115 11.98 14.74 -4.59
N ARG A 116 11.71 14.09 -3.46
CA ARG A 116 10.68 14.60 -2.58
C ARG A 116 11.23 16.00 -2.18
N LEU A 117 10.58 17.09 -2.54
CA LEU A 117 10.95 18.41 -2.02
C LEU A 117 9.81 18.80 -1.09
N ALA A 118 10.14 19.33 0.08
CA ALA A 118 9.41 20.35 0.84
C ALA A 118 9.80 20.29 2.33
N VAL A 119 9.49 21.38 3.01
CA VAL A 119 10.01 21.83 4.30
C VAL A 119 9.87 20.77 5.39
N ASP A 120 10.92 20.57 6.18
CA ASP A 120 10.83 19.87 7.47
C ASP A 120 9.95 20.72 8.38
N VAL A 121 8.78 20.22 8.72
CA VAL A 121 7.75 20.97 9.46
C VAL A 121 8.22 21.28 10.90
N HIS A 122 9.18 20.53 11.42
CA HIS A 122 9.73 20.70 12.77
C HIS A 122 10.84 21.75 12.82
N THR A 123 11.68 21.81 11.78
CA THR A 123 12.84 22.73 11.74
C THR A 123 12.64 23.95 10.83
N GLY A 124 11.57 23.99 10.03
CA GLY A 124 11.32 25.04 9.05
C GLY A 124 12.35 25.09 7.91
N ARG A 125 13.26 24.10 7.82
CA ARG A 125 14.33 24.07 6.82
C ARG A 125 13.87 23.44 5.52
N ASN A 126 14.35 23.99 4.41
CA ASN A 126 14.25 23.36 3.11
C ASN A 126 15.19 22.14 3.07
N VAL A 127 14.62 20.96 3.26
CA VAL A 127 15.33 19.69 3.04
C VAL A 127 14.92 19.18 1.65
N ARG A 128 15.83 18.49 0.96
CA ARG A 128 15.49 17.67 -0.22
C ARG A 128 15.30 16.23 0.25
N PRO A 129 14.12 15.85 0.78
CA PRO A 129 13.90 14.47 1.18
C PRO A 129 14.16 13.51 0.02
N LYS A 130 14.90 12.45 0.33
CA LYS A 130 15.05 11.28 -0.51
C LYS A 130 13.94 10.30 -0.12
N TYR A 131 13.61 9.41 -1.02
CA TYR A 131 12.80 8.25 -0.69
C TYR A 131 13.61 7.00 -1.05
N ALA A 132 13.41 5.97 -0.24
CA ALA A 132 14.05 4.68 -0.45
C ALA A 132 13.00 3.61 -0.24
N ILE A 133 12.61 2.95 -1.31
CA ILE A 133 11.67 1.83 -1.25
C ILE A 133 12.57 0.60 -1.21
N ILE A 134 12.66 -0.08 -0.07
CA ILE A 134 13.54 -1.24 0.12
C ILE A 134 12.71 -2.37 0.73
N THR A 135 12.61 -3.49 0.03
CA THR A 135 12.12 -4.75 0.59
C THR A 135 13.28 -5.71 0.76
N GLU A 136 13.22 -6.53 1.81
CA GLU A 136 14.14 -7.62 2.05
C GLU A 136 13.39 -8.94 1.81
N TYR A 137 13.94 -9.78 0.95
CA TYR A 137 13.37 -11.06 0.56
C TYR A 137 14.42 -12.15 0.72
N ASN A 138 14.04 -13.27 1.37
CA ASN A 138 14.91 -14.43 1.49
C ASN A 138 14.40 -15.56 0.58
N GLY A 139 15.20 -15.89 -0.44
CA GLY A 139 14.92 -16.96 -1.41
C GLY A 139 15.20 -18.37 -0.88
N GLY A 140 15.66 -18.50 0.36
CA GLY A 140 15.89 -19.78 1.03
C GLY A 140 14.59 -20.55 1.27
N TYR A 141 14.66 -21.87 1.07
CA TYR A 141 13.58 -22.79 1.39
C TYR A 141 13.29 -22.79 2.88
N ARG A 142 12.00 -22.70 3.23
CA ARG A 142 11.53 -22.86 4.59
C ARG A 142 11.36 -24.34 4.93
N SER A 143 11.66 -24.73 6.17
CA SER A 143 11.54 -26.12 6.63
C SER A 143 10.10 -26.57 6.89
N ASP A 144 9.17 -25.64 7.08
CA ASP A 144 7.75 -25.90 7.34
C ASP A 144 6.95 -26.05 6.04
N THR A 145 7.13 -25.15 5.06
CA THR A 145 6.36 -25.14 3.81
C THR A 145 7.08 -25.84 2.65
N GLY A 146 8.39 -26.09 2.77
CA GLY A 146 9.19 -26.64 1.69
C GLY A 146 9.29 -25.73 0.45
N LYS A 147 8.98 -24.43 0.61
CA LYS A 147 9.05 -23.40 -0.43
C LYS A 147 9.73 -22.13 0.11
N PRO A 148 10.24 -21.24 -0.77
CA PRO A 148 10.64 -19.89 -0.35
C PRO A 148 9.45 -19.09 0.21
N ASN A 149 9.75 -18.08 1.01
CA ASN A 149 8.74 -17.24 1.67
C ASN A 149 7.96 -16.37 0.67
N ALA A 150 6.65 -16.21 0.85
CA ALA A 150 5.84 -15.23 0.17
C ALA A 150 5.59 -14.05 1.13
N SER A 151 6.17 -12.89 0.81
CA SER A 151 6.12 -11.73 1.71
C SER A 151 4.68 -11.19 1.88
N PRO A 152 4.39 -10.49 2.99
CA PRO A 152 3.12 -9.81 3.18
C PRO A 152 2.79 -8.87 2.03
N ILE A 153 1.52 -8.77 1.68
CA ILE A 153 1.02 -7.81 0.69
C ILE A 153 0.31 -6.69 1.44
N THR A 154 0.66 -5.45 1.15
CA THR A 154 -0.01 -4.26 1.67
C THR A 154 -0.21 -3.26 0.53
N SER A 155 -1.18 -2.34 0.69
CA SER A 155 -1.46 -1.28 -0.27
C SER A 155 -1.89 -0.02 0.46
N SER A 156 -1.63 1.14 -0.16
CA SER A 156 -2.14 2.42 0.31
C SER A 156 -2.53 3.33 -0.86
N LEU A 157 -3.44 4.27 -0.57
CA LEU A 157 -3.69 5.39 -1.46
C LEU A 157 -2.48 6.33 -1.47
N PRO A 158 -2.22 7.04 -2.58
CA PRO A 158 -1.12 7.99 -2.66
C PRO A 158 -1.15 9.08 -1.59
N ILE A 159 -2.34 9.54 -1.23
CA ILE A 159 -2.57 10.52 -0.17
C ILE A 159 -3.62 9.96 0.78
N VAL A 160 -3.26 9.83 2.05
CA VAL A 160 -4.17 9.42 3.12
C VAL A 160 -4.62 10.67 3.87
N GLN A 161 -5.92 10.95 3.85
CA GLN A 161 -6.49 12.04 4.64
C GLN A 161 -6.66 11.59 6.09
N MET A 162 -5.98 12.28 7.01
CA MET A 162 -6.09 12.07 8.45
C MET A 162 -7.07 13.08 9.03
N GLU A 163 -8.29 12.62 9.35
CA GLU A 163 -9.24 13.42 10.14
C GLU A 163 -8.96 13.19 11.63
N LEU A 164 -8.20 14.11 12.23
CA LEU A 164 -7.75 14.02 13.63
C LEU A 164 -8.86 14.29 14.66
N SER A 165 -10.00 14.82 14.21
CA SER A 165 -11.13 15.18 15.08
C SER A 165 -12.21 14.11 15.20
N CYS A 166 -12.11 13.00 14.46
CA CYS A 166 -13.23 12.06 14.35
C CYS A 166 -12.88 10.57 14.43
N GLY A 167 -11.59 10.21 14.55
CA GLY A 167 -11.10 8.83 14.66
C GLY A 167 -11.54 7.86 13.56
N TYR A 168 -10.79 6.77 13.41
CA TYR A 168 -11.16 5.65 12.53
C TYR A 168 -10.67 4.35 13.15
N ARG A 169 -11.34 3.24 12.87
CA ARG A 169 -10.84 1.90 13.15
C ARG A 169 -11.36 0.99 12.05
N PHE A 170 -10.53 0.09 11.54
CA PHE A 170 -10.96 -0.92 10.59
C PHE A 170 -10.18 -2.20 10.81
N ASP A 171 -10.90 -3.29 11.08
CA ASP A 171 -10.26 -4.59 11.19
C ASP A 171 -10.05 -5.17 9.76
N ILE A 172 -8.82 -5.52 9.43
CA ILE A 172 -8.49 -6.16 8.15
C ILE A 172 -8.65 -7.66 8.29
N PRO A 173 -9.52 -8.32 7.50
CA PRO A 173 -9.51 -9.77 7.47
C PRO A 173 -8.27 -10.25 6.73
N TYR A 174 -7.63 -11.26 7.30
CA TYR A 174 -6.73 -12.14 6.57
C TYR A 174 -7.45 -13.48 6.38
N SER A 175 -7.25 -14.10 5.22
CA SER A 175 -7.72 -15.45 4.93
C SER A 175 -6.59 -16.18 4.26
N ASP A 176 -6.28 -17.36 4.78
CA ASP A 176 -5.20 -18.26 4.38
C ASP A 176 -5.81 -19.47 3.66
N PRO A 177 -5.90 -19.44 2.31
CA PRO A 177 -5.94 -20.68 1.54
C PRO A 177 -4.53 -21.19 1.28
N ASP A 178 -4.29 -22.38 1.82
CA ASP A 178 -3.13 -23.22 1.66
C ASP A 178 -2.94 -23.70 0.20
N GLY A 179 -2.34 -22.85 -0.62
CA GLY A 179 -1.24 -23.26 -1.49
C GLY A 179 -1.43 -24.33 -2.59
N ASP A 180 -2.65 -24.66 -3.03
CA ASP A 180 -2.89 -25.50 -4.21
C ASP A 180 -3.70 -24.83 -5.35
N ASN A 181 -2.92 -24.38 -6.35
CA ASN A 181 -3.16 -24.28 -7.80
C ASN A 181 -4.37 -23.51 -8.42
N GLN A 182 -4.02 -22.67 -9.40
CA GLN A 182 -4.85 -22.04 -10.46
C GLN A 182 -5.83 -20.93 -10.06
N PHE A 183 -5.92 -20.59 -8.78
CA PHE A 183 -6.81 -19.54 -8.32
C PHE A 183 -6.08 -18.26 -7.90
N ILE A 184 -6.82 -17.15 -7.95
CA ILE A 184 -6.43 -15.86 -7.43
C ILE A 184 -7.33 -15.53 -6.26
N ILE A 185 -6.71 -15.13 -5.17
CA ILE A 185 -7.41 -14.80 -3.94
C ILE A 185 -7.47 -13.28 -3.88
N ILE A 186 -8.63 -12.70 -4.15
CA ILE A 186 -8.87 -11.28 -3.91
C ILE A 186 -9.24 -11.11 -2.45
N ILE A 187 -8.48 -10.28 -1.75
CA ILE A 187 -8.83 -9.81 -0.41
C ILE A 187 -9.37 -8.41 -0.56
N ILE A 188 -10.65 -8.28 -0.24
CA ILE A 188 -11.35 -7.01 -0.28
C ILE A 188 -11.15 -6.33 1.06
N ILE A 189 -10.35 -5.28 1.05
CA ILE A 189 -10.16 -4.43 2.21
C ILE A 189 -11.09 -3.25 2.08
N ILE A 190 -12.07 -3.22 2.97
CA ILE A 190 -12.88 -2.04 3.15
C ILE A 190 -12.13 -1.12 4.09
N ILE A 191 -11.87 0.11 3.65
CA ILE A 191 -11.51 1.18 4.58
C ILE A 191 -12.81 1.59 5.26
N ILE A 192 -13.22 0.83 6.28
CA ILE A 192 -14.45 1.09 7.04
C ILE A 192 -14.21 2.32 7.90
N ILE A 193 -15.09 3.30 7.77
CA ILE A 193 -15.14 4.44 8.67
C ILE A 193 -16.13 4.12 9.79
N ILE A 194 -15.64 3.53 10.88
CA ILE A 194 -16.46 3.24 12.08
C ILE A 194 -16.63 4.54 12.90
N ARG A 195 -17.83 4.76 13.44
CA ARG A 195 -18.12 5.83 14.41
C ARG A 195 -17.55 5.48 15.78
N MET A 196 -16.77 6.40 16.36
CA MET A 196 -16.53 6.45 17.80
C MET A 196 -16.99 7.83 18.28
N GLU A 197 -17.87 7.89 19.28
CA GLU A 197 -18.40 9.16 19.78
C GLU A 197 -17.53 9.77 20.89
N LEU A 198 -17.47 11.11 20.82
CA LEU A 198 -17.10 12.10 21.83
C LEU A 198 -15.64 12.12 22.29
N SER A 199 -14.87 12.97 21.59
CA SER A 199 -13.41 13.19 21.66
C SER A 199 -12.62 11.94 21.26
N CYS A 200 -11.75 11.99 20.24
CA CYS A 200 -10.52 11.16 20.16
C CYS A 200 -9.94 11.08 18.73
N GLY A 201 -8.63 10.83 18.69
CA GLY A 201 -7.77 11.05 17.54
C GLY A 201 -7.83 9.98 16.45
N TYR A 202 -6.94 10.08 15.46
CA TYR A 202 -6.85 9.19 14.31
C TYR A 202 -6.32 7.81 14.70
N HIS A 203 -6.98 6.75 14.23
CA HIS A 203 -6.54 5.37 14.37
C HIS A 203 -6.64 4.70 13.00
N PHE A 204 -5.62 3.98 12.58
CA PHE A 204 -5.50 3.44 11.22
C PHE A 204 -4.79 2.10 11.28
N ASP A 205 -5.51 1.05 10.93
CA ASP A 205 -4.97 -0.30 10.88
C ASP A 205 -4.32 -0.49 9.51
N ILE A 206 -3.04 -0.79 9.41
CA ILE A 206 -2.42 -0.88 8.09
C ILE A 206 -2.89 -2.16 7.41
N PRO A 207 -3.53 -2.10 6.23
CA PRO A 207 -4.03 -3.29 5.58
C PRO A 207 -2.89 -4.17 5.09
N TYR A 208 -2.90 -5.43 5.53
CA TYR A 208 -1.97 -6.43 5.04
C TYR A 208 -2.62 -7.81 4.94
N THR A 209 -1.97 -8.69 4.19
CA THR A 209 -2.23 -10.13 4.20
C THR A 209 -0.90 -10.83 4.05
N ASP A 210 -0.69 -11.87 4.85
CA ASP A 210 0.43 -12.79 4.66
C ASP A 210 0.00 -14.07 3.93
N PRO A 211 0.55 -14.36 2.74
CA PRO A 211 0.21 -15.54 1.95
C PRO A 211 0.56 -16.90 2.58
N ASP A 212 1.55 -16.93 3.48
CA ASP A 212 2.03 -18.16 4.13
C ASP A 212 1.39 -18.33 5.54
N GLY A 213 0.47 -17.43 5.89
CA GLY A 213 -0.22 -17.43 7.17
C GLY A 213 0.67 -17.01 8.34
N ASP A 214 1.78 -16.34 8.10
CA ASP A 214 2.73 -15.93 9.13
C ASP A 214 2.29 -14.71 9.94
N THR A 215 3.01 -14.42 11.02
CA THR A 215 2.72 -13.29 11.90
C THR A 215 3.38 -12.04 11.36
N VAL A 216 2.59 -11.09 10.88
CA VAL A 216 3.09 -9.77 10.46
C VAL A 216 3.13 -8.83 11.66
N ARG A 217 4.23 -8.07 11.78
CA ARG A 217 4.34 -6.95 12.71
C ARG A 217 4.82 -5.69 12.01
N CYS A 218 4.36 -4.55 12.50
CA CYS A 218 4.78 -3.26 11.97
C CYS A 218 5.72 -2.50 12.90
N ARG A 219 6.65 -1.76 12.30
CA ARG A 219 7.50 -0.77 12.98
C ARG A 219 7.80 0.41 12.06
N TRP A 220 8.24 1.52 12.63
CA TRP A 220 8.77 2.63 11.83
C TRP A 220 10.02 2.16 11.07
N ALA A 221 10.15 2.63 9.83
CA ALA A 221 11.35 2.41 9.04
C ALA A 221 12.56 3.11 9.69
N VAL A 222 13.74 2.49 9.57
CA VAL A 222 15.00 3.00 10.14
C VAL A 222 16.15 2.96 9.13
N GLY A 223 17.13 3.87 9.30
CA GLY A 223 18.31 3.91 8.44
C GLY A 223 17.96 4.05 6.95
N ASP A 224 18.50 3.16 6.12
CA ASP A 224 18.31 3.21 4.67
C ASP A 224 16.85 2.93 4.23
N GLU A 225 16.03 2.28 5.07
CA GLU A 225 14.62 1.96 4.77
C GLU A 225 13.75 3.21 4.63
N CYS A 226 14.16 4.32 5.23
CA CYS A 226 13.47 5.61 5.23
C CYS A 226 14.32 6.73 4.66
N ALA A 227 15.54 6.47 4.21
CA ALA A 227 16.49 7.48 3.77
C ALA A 227 16.69 8.61 4.81
N ASN A 228 15.93 9.72 4.71
CA ASN A 228 15.99 10.84 5.66
C ASN A 228 14.60 11.30 6.14
N ILE A 229 13.61 10.41 6.09
CA ILE A 229 12.24 10.63 6.59
C ILE A 229 11.90 9.66 7.73
N CYS A 230 12.91 9.28 8.51
CA CYS A 230 12.78 8.30 9.56
C CYS A 230 12.04 8.89 10.76
N GLY A 231 11.31 8.01 11.48
CA GLY A 231 10.65 8.36 12.73
C GLY A 231 9.13 8.57 12.64
N PRO A 232 8.49 8.70 13.81
CA PRO A 232 7.05 8.76 13.93
C PRO A 232 6.48 10.12 13.49
N LEU A 233 5.19 10.12 13.15
CA LEU A 233 4.43 11.37 13.06
C LEU A 233 4.34 12.05 14.44
N PRO A 234 4.14 13.38 14.51
CA PRO A 234 4.04 14.10 15.78
C PRO A 234 3.01 13.48 16.73
N ASN A 235 3.44 13.11 17.94
CA ASN A 235 2.61 12.50 18.99
C ASN A 235 1.87 11.23 18.54
N SER A 236 2.39 10.49 17.55
CA SER A 236 1.80 9.23 17.07
C SER A 236 2.45 8.00 17.69
N THR A 237 1.70 6.90 17.74
CA THR A 237 2.14 5.58 18.19
C THR A 237 1.80 4.55 17.12
N LEU A 238 2.80 3.79 16.66
CA LEU A 238 2.59 2.62 15.80
C LEU A 238 2.75 1.37 16.66
N PHE A 239 1.71 0.57 16.73
CA PHE A 239 1.71 -0.70 17.47
C PHE A 239 2.19 -1.86 16.59
N PRO A 240 2.78 -2.91 17.18
CA PRO A 240 3.26 -4.07 16.43
C PRO A 240 2.18 -4.79 15.63
N ASN A 241 0.92 -4.74 16.04
CA ASN A 241 -0.23 -5.27 15.29
C ASN A 241 -0.62 -4.40 14.08
N CYS A 242 0.27 -3.52 13.63
CA CYS A 242 0.06 -2.63 12.49
C CYS A 242 -1.01 -1.56 12.67
N THR A 243 -1.36 -1.22 13.90
CA THR A 243 -2.25 -0.10 14.22
C THR A 243 -1.46 1.19 14.46
N LEU A 244 -1.74 2.24 13.68
CA LEU A 244 -1.23 3.60 13.86
C LEU A 244 -2.26 4.45 14.60
N VAL A 245 -1.87 5.06 15.73
CA VAL A 245 -2.72 5.95 16.53
C VAL A 245 -2.09 7.33 16.63
N ILE A 246 -2.88 8.37 16.41
CA ILE A 246 -2.55 9.78 16.65
C ILE A 246 -3.66 10.32 17.55
N PRO A 247 -3.40 10.64 18.83
CA PRO A 247 -4.44 11.07 19.75
C PRO A 247 -5.00 12.45 19.37
N ALA A 248 -6.23 12.77 19.78
CA ALA A 248 -6.85 14.06 19.44
C ALA A 248 -6.08 15.24 20.04
N SER A 249 -5.39 15.03 21.16
CA SER A 249 -4.48 16.02 21.76
C SER A 249 -3.32 16.40 20.86
N ALA A 250 -2.98 15.57 19.86
CA ALA A 250 -1.96 15.88 18.88
C ALA A 250 -2.43 16.85 17.79
N HIS A 251 -3.73 17.18 17.73
CA HIS A 251 -4.33 17.99 16.67
C HIS A 251 -3.52 19.25 16.32
N ASP A 252 -3.09 20.01 17.34
CA ASP A 252 -2.38 21.28 17.15
C ASP A 252 -0.91 21.09 16.73
N ALA A 253 -0.36 19.89 16.88
CA ALA A 253 0.96 19.54 16.35
C ALA A 253 0.95 19.40 14.81
N TYR A 254 -0.24 19.29 14.21
CA TYR A 254 -0.41 19.21 12.76
C TYR A 254 -0.95 20.54 12.22
N GLN A 255 -0.27 21.10 11.25
CA GLN A 255 -0.62 22.37 10.63
C GLN A 255 -1.91 22.26 9.71
N VAL A 256 -2.69 23.36 9.48
CA VAL A 256 -3.87 23.48 8.52
C VAL A 256 -3.70 24.42 7.30
N GLY A 257 -3.99 24.02 6.05
CA GLY A 257 -3.88 24.88 4.85
C GLY A 257 -2.96 24.36 3.72
N ARG A 258 -2.39 25.26 2.88
CA ARG A 258 -1.78 24.92 1.56
C ARG A 258 -0.58 23.95 1.54
N TYR A 259 0.11 23.68 2.65
CA TYR A 259 1.31 22.83 2.68
C TYR A 259 1.42 21.95 3.94
N LYS A 260 0.64 20.86 4.05
CA LYS A 260 0.66 19.93 5.20
C LYS A 260 0.58 18.46 4.82
N PHE A 261 1.63 17.99 4.18
CA PHE A 261 1.86 16.59 3.86
C PHE A 261 2.90 16.00 4.83
N TYR A 262 2.57 14.91 5.49
CA TYR A 262 3.44 14.23 6.41
C TYR A 262 3.87 12.91 5.77
N ALA A 263 5.17 12.74 5.60
CA ALA A 263 5.75 11.47 5.19
C ALA A 263 5.50 10.41 6.27
N VAL A 264 5.01 9.25 5.86
CA VAL A 264 4.95 8.05 6.67
C VAL A 264 5.81 6.98 6.02
N ALA A 265 6.69 6.34 6.79
CA ALA A 265 7.53 5.24 6.35
C ALA A 265 7.51 4.12 7.40
N ILE A 266 6.91 3.00 7.04
CA ILE A 266 6.65 1.86 7.92
C ILE A 266 7.20 0.61 7.25
N MET A 267 7.70 -0.32 8.06
CA MET A 267 8.07 -1.67 7.62
C MET A 267 7.08 -2.67 8.18
N LEU A 268 6.53 -3.50 7.31
CA LEU A 268 5.82 -4.73 7.65
C LEU A 268 6.85 -5.85 7.66
N GLU A 269 7.01 -6.50 8.79
CA GLU A 269 7.96 -7.58 9.01
C GLU A 269 7.20 -8.88 9.24
N ASP A 270 7.65 -9.91 8.54
CA ASP A 270 7.00 -11.22 8.47
C ASP A 270 7.74 -12.21 9.37
N PHE A 271 7.05 -12.86 10.30
CA PHE A 271 7.65 -13.76 11.28
C PHE A 271 6.96 -15.13 11.28
N PRO A 272 7.73 -16.22 11.33
CA PRO A 272 7.15 -17.55 11.33
C PRO A 272 6.33 -17.78 12.61
N LYS A 273 5.21 -18.50 12.50
CA LYS A 273 4.37 -18.89 13.66
C LYS A 273 5.11 -19.80 14.65
N THR A 274 6.02 -20.62 14.16
CA THR A 274 6.86 -21.52 14.96
C THR A 274 8.32 -21.35 14.57
N ASP A 275 9.24 -21.94 15.34
CA ASP A 275 10.65 -21.93 14.97
C ASP A 275 10.86 -22.79 13.72
N ILE A 276 11.50 -22.21 12.70
CA ILE A 276 11.78 -22.86 11.41
C ILE A 276 13.23 -22.61 10.99
N THR A 277 13.66 -23.22 9.90
CA THR A 277 14.87 -22.80 9.17
C THR A 277 14.49 -22.28 7.80
N GLN A 278 15.17 -21.23 7.34
CA GLN A 278 15.02 -20.67 6.01
C GLN A 278 16.39 -20.58 5.34
N GLY A 279 16.61 -21.36 4.28
CA GLY A 279 17.93 -21.46 3.64
C GLY A 279 19.00 -21.99 4.60
N GLY A 280 18.62 -22.85 5.56
CA GLY A 280 19.51 -23.39 6.59
C GLY A 280 19.79 -22.46 7.78
N VAL A 281 19.22 -21.24 7.80
CA VAL A 281 19.34 -20.30 8.91
C VAL A 281 18.10 -20.39 9.80
N ALA A 282 18.29 -20.51 11.11
CA ALA A 282 17.17 -20.53 12.07
C ALA A 282 16.39 -19.22 12.05
N LYS A 283 15.06 -19.32 12.05
CA LYS A 283 14.10 -18.22 12.09
C LYS A 283 13.05 -18.49 13.16
N ASN A 284 12.68 -17.45 13.90
CA ASN A 284 11.68 -17.49 14.96
C ASN A 284 10.90 -16.16 15.02
N GLY A 285 10.05 -16.01 16.04
CA GLY A 285 9.26 -14.80 16.29
C GLY A 285 10.04 -13.50 16.57
N THR A 286 11.37 -13.48 16.43
CA THR A 286 12.23 -12.28 16.54
C THR A 286 13.05 -12.00 15.29
N THR A 287 13.13 -12.93 14.34
CA THR A 287 13.90 -12.79 13.11
C THR A 287 12.96 -12.85 11.90
N PRO A 288 12.81 -11.76 11.14
CA PRO A 288 11.84 -11.74 10.06
C PRO A 288 12.26 -12.62 8.87
N LEU A 289 11.31 -13.22 8.17
CA LEU A 289 11.44 -13.95 6.91
C LEU A 289 11.57 -12.98 5.73
N SER A 290 10.83 -11.88 5.80
CA SER A 290 10.82 -10.81 4.80
C SER A 290 10.46 -9.46 5.44
N LYS A 291 10.74 -8.37 4.72
CA LYS A 291 10.39 -7.01 5.11
C LYS A 291 9.79 -6.26 3.94
N VAL A 292 8.64 -5.65 4.12
CA VAL A 292 7.86 -4.96 3.08
C VAL A 292 7.69 -3.48 3.45
N PRO A 293 8.15 -2.54 2.62
CA PRO A 293 8.03 -1.12 2.91
C PRO A 293 6.62 -0.63 2.58
N LEU A 294 6.04 0.15 3.49
CA LEU A 294 4.86 0.95 3.24
C LEU A 294 5.20 2.43 3.44
N GLN A 295 5.24 3.17 2.34
CA GLN A 295 5.44 4.62 2.36
C GLN A 295 4.25 5.34 1.76
N TYR A 296 3.78 6.39 2.42
CA TYR A 296 2.72 7.24 1.89
C TYR A 296 2.85 8.68 2.38
N VAL A 297 1.99 9.54 1.84
CA VAL A 297 1.81 10.91 2.30
C VAL A 297 0.49 10.98 3.06
N ALA A 298 0.55 11.47 4.28
CA ALA A 298 -0.62 11.76 5.08
C ALA A 298 -0.93 13.27 5.07
N GLN A 299 -2.20 13.67 5.06
CA GLN A 299 -2.61 15.07 5.07
C GLN A 299 -3.65 15.30 6.16
N ARG A 300 -3.44 16.29 7.04
CA ARG A 300 -4.47 16.71 8.00
C ARG A 300 -5.67 17.27 7.26
N LYS A 301 -6.87 16.80 7.62
CA LYS A 301 -8.16 17.34 7.17
C LYS A 301 -9.00 17.74 8.38
N ASP A 302 -9.48 18.98 8.36
CA ASP A 302 -10.36 19.53 9.39
C ASP A 302 -11.81 19.58 8.94
N GLY A 303 -12.74 19.62 9.90
CA GLY A 303 -14.14 19.95 9.65
C GLY A 303 -15.05 18.74 9.35
N CYS A 304 -14.83 17.58 9.97
CA CYS A 304 -15.81 16.49 9.92
C CYS A 304 -17.05 16.82 10.77
N ILE A 305 -18.23 16.72 10.15
CA ILE A 305 -19.49 16.47 10.86
C ILE A 305 -19.61 14.95 10.88
N CYS A 306 -19.43 14.29 12.02
CA CYS A 306 -19.44 12.82 12.15
C CYS A 306 -20.75 12.15 11.73
N LYS A 307 -21.82 12.93 11.50
CA LYS A 307 -23.17 12.40 11.32
C LYS A 307 -23.40 11.79 9.93
N ASP A 308 -22.81 12.34 8.86
CA ASP A 308 -23.23 12.00 7.47
C ASP A 308 -22.13 11.30 6.64
N ARG A 309 -21.34 10.43 7.28
CA ARG A 309 -20.24 9.74 6.58
C ARG A 309 -20.75 8.58 5.71
N PRO A 310 -20.16 8.37 4.51
CA PRO A 310 -20.44 7.19 3.71
C PRO A 310 -20.16 5.89 4.48
N LYS A 311 -21.12 4.97 4.46
CA LYS A 311 -20.99 3.61 5.01
C LYS A 311 -21.07 2.60 3.87
N PHE A 312 -20.12 1.67 3.82
CA PHE A 312 -20.21 0.56 2.89
C PHE A 312 -21.16 -0.51 3.42
N ARG A 313 -22.02 -1.06 2.54
CA ARG A 313 -22.89 -2.20 2.87
C ARG A 313 -22.16 -3.54 2.74
N ASN A 314 -21.04 -3.55 2.03
CA ASN A 314 -20.23 -4.74 1.84
C ASN A 314 -19.44 -5.02 3.11
N SER A 315 -19.23 -6.30 3.43
CA SER A 315 -18.20 -6.73 4.41
C SER A 315 -16.87 -6.91 3.69
N SER A 316 -15.76 -6.81 4.43
CA SER A 316 -14.47 -7.27 3.93
C SER A 316 -14.57 -8.79 3.67
N VAL A 317 -14.41 -9.21 2.42
CA VAL A 317 -14.62 -10.59 1.96
C VAL A 317 -13.39 -11.04 1.18
N THR A 318 -13.04 -12.32 1.33
CA THR A 318 -12.05 -12.99 0.48
C THR A 318 -12.78 -13.75 -0.62
N ASP A 319 -12.49 -13.43 -1.88
CA ASP A 319 -13.07 -14.09 -3.05
C ASP A 319 -11.98 -14.90 -3.78
N VAL A 320 -12.27 -16.16 -4.12
CA VAL A 320 -11.37 -17.04 -4.89
C VAL A 320 -11.83 -17.09 -6.34
N ILE A 321 -10.95 -16.68 -7.26
CA ILE A 321 -11.28 -16.46 -8.67
C ILE A 321 -10.36 -17.29 -9.56
N PRO A 322 -10.88 -18.19 -10.39
CA PRO A 322 -10.05 -18.95 -11.33
C PRO A 322 -9.51 -18.05 -12.44
N VAL A 323 -8.30 -18.35 -12.91
CA VAL A 323 -7.70 -17.64 -14.06
C VAL A 323 -8.62 -17.71 -15.29
N GLY A 324 -8.78 -16.59 -15.99
CA GLY A 324 -9.61 -16.48 -17.19
C GLY A 324 -11.12 -16.47 -16.94
N LYS A 325 -11.58 -16.50 -15.68
CA LYS A 325 -13.00 -16.36 -15.34
C LYS A 325 -13.35 -14.92 -15.04
N ASN A 326 -14.50 -14.48 -15.56
CA ASN A 326 -15.01 -13.14 -15.28
C ASN A 326 -15.44 -13.06 -13.81
N TYR A 327 -14.97 -12.01 -13.14
CA TYR A 327 -15.33 -11.63 -11.79
C TYR A 327 -16.06 -10.28 -11.84
N GLU A 328 -17.16 -10.19 -11.11
CA GLU A 328 -17.93 -8.96 -10.95
C GLU A 328 -18.18 -8.70 -9.46
N LYS A 329 -17.86 -7.48 -9.01
CA LYS A 329 -18.13 -7.04 -7.63
C LYS A 329 -18.78 -5.68 -7.62
N GLN A 330 -19.94 -5.59 -6.99
CA GLN A 330 -20.61 -4.32 -6.70
C GLN A 330 -20.13 -3.80 -5.35
N ILE A 331 -19.59 -2.58 -5.32
CA ILE A 331 -19.20 -1.85 -4.11
C ILE A 331 -20.29 -0.83 -3.83
N ILE A 332 -21.04 -1.03 -2.74
CA ILE A 332 -22.21 -0.21 -2.40
C ILE A 332 -21.89 0.64 -1.17
N ALA A 333 -22.00 1.95 -1.32
CA ALA A 333 -21.85 2.93 -0.25
C ALA A 333 -23.15 3.69 -0.02
N THR A 334 -23.42 4.08 1.23
CA THR A 334 -24.63 4.79 1.64
C THR A 334 -24.29 6.04 2.42
N SER A 335 -24.97 7.16 2.14
CA SER A 335 -24.75 8.43 2.83
C SER A 335 -26.03 9.29 2.79
N GLU A 336 -26.40 9.90 3.91
CA GLU A 336 -27.52 10.87 3.98
C GLU A 336 -27.16 12.21 3.33
N GLY A 337 -25.88 12.60 3.37
CA GLY A 337 -25.35 13.78 2.68
C GLY A 337 -24.92 13.52 1.23
N GLY A 338 -25.19 12.30 0.73
CA GLY A 338 -24.80 11.79 -0.58
C GLY A 338 -23.31 11.51 -0.79
N ILE A 339 -22.94 10.98 -1.96
CA ILE A 339 -21.58 10.52 -2.30
C ILE A 339 -21.14 11.12 -3.62
N ARG A 340 -19.99 11.79 -3.61
CA ARG A 340 -19.32 12.37 -4.79
C ARG A 340 -18.62 11.33 -5.63
N SER A 341 -17.87 10.44 -4.98
CA SER A 341 -17.03 9.44 -5.66
C SER A 341 -16.77 8.24 -4.75
N ILE A 342 -16.61 7.08 -5.38
CA ILE A 342 -16.09 5.86 -4.75
C ILE A 342 -14.80 5.52 -5.50
N ASN A 343 -13.66 5.79 -4.87
CA ASN A 343 -12.36 5.48 -5.43
C ASN A 343 -12.00 4.04 -5.09
N VAL A 344 -11.68 3.25 -6.12
CA VAL A 344 -11.27 1.85 -5.99
C VAL A 344 -9.82 1.74 -6.44
N THR A 345 -8.98 1.01 -5.71
CA THR A 345 -7.64 0.66 -6.18
C THR A 345 -7.77 -0.35 -7.31
N GLN A 346 -7.73 0.13 -8.55
CA GLN A 346 -7.98 -0.69 -9.72
C GLN A 346 -6.93 -1.80 -9.84
N LEU A 347 -7.42 -3.01 -10.17
CA LEU A 347 -6.58 -4.14 -10.52
C LEU A 347 -6.15 -4.00 -11.98
N VAL A 348 -4.96 -4.46 -12.34
CA VAL A 348 -4.52 -4.42 -13.74
C VAL A 348 -5.46 -5.25 -14.61
N GLY A 349 -5.99 -4.63 -15.67
CA GLY A 349 -6.99 -5.22 -16.57
C GLY A 349 -8.42 -5.23 -16.04
N SER A 350 -8.69 -4.67 -14.86
CA SER A 350 -10.07 -4.50 -14.37
C SER A 350 -10.70 -3.24 -14.93
N ILE A 351 -12.03 -3.26 -15.06
CA ILE A 351 -12.86 -2.12 -15.44
C ILE A 351 -13.66 -1.73 -14.19
N VAL A 352 -13.59 -0.45 -13.83
CA VAL A 352 -14.37 0.12 -12.73
C VAL A 352 -15.37 1.08 -13.35
N ASN A 353 -16.65 0.75 -13.24
CA ASN A 353 -17.71 1.58 -13.81
C ASN A 353 -17.88 2.89 -13.04
N HIS A 354 -18.47 3.89 -13.70
CA HIS A 354 -18.87 5.12 -13.04
C HIS A 354 -19.86 4.85 -11.89
N ILE A 355 -19.83 5.73 -10.89
CA ILE A 355 -20.75 5.69 -9.76
C ILE A 355 -22.19 5.85 -10.26
N VAL A 356 -23.08 4.98 -9.79
CA VAL A 356 -24.52 5.00 -10.09
C VAL A 356 -25.29 5.16 -8.79
N SER A 357 -26.22 6.11 -8.74
CA SER A 357 -27.17 6.23 -7.63
C SER A 357 -28.25 5.16 -7.80
N THR A 358 -28.37 4.24 -6.84
CA THR A 358 -29.38 3.16 -6.90
C THR A 358 -30.65 3.51 -6.14
N ASP A 359 -30.54 4.26 -5.04
CA ASP A 359 -31.65 4.80 -4.24
C ASP A 359 -31.31 6.22 -3.76
N ASN A 360 -32.22 6.92 -3.05
CA ASN A 360 -31.99 8.30 -2.54
C ASN A 360 -30.69 8.48 -1.74
N ASN A 361 -30.18 7.42 -1.08
CA ASN A 361 -28.98 7.48 -0.24
C ASN A 361 -27.94 6.39 -0.57
N SER A 362 -28.09 5.64 -1.66
CA SER A 362 -27.24 4.48 -2.02
C SER A 362 -26.53 4.72 -3.34
N TYR A 363 -25.23 4.47 -3.37
CA TYR A 363 -24.38 4.65 -4.55
C TYR A 363 -23.52 3.41 -4.77
N THR A 364 -23.41 2.99 -6.03
CA THR A 364 -22.75 1.75 -6.40
C THR A 364 -21.70 1.98 -7.47
N VAL A 365 -20.56 1.31 -7.32
CA VAL A 365 -19.55 1.14 -8.37
C VAL A 365 -19.36 -0.35 -8.62
N THR A 366 -19.32 -0.77 -9.88
CA THR A 366 -19.09 -2.16 -10.28
C THR A 366 -17.65 -2.34 -10.77
N VAL A 367 -16.95 -3.31 -10.19
CA VAL A 367 -15.63 -3.76 -10.62
C VAL A 367 -15.81 -5.04 -11.43
N MET A 368 -15.38 -5.03 -12.69
CA MET A 368 -15.31 -6.21 -13.55
C MET A 368 -13.87 -6.56 -13.83
N TRP A 369 -13.51 -7.84 -13.74
CA TRP A 369 -12.13 -8.27 -13.92
C TRP A 369 -12.03 -9.70 -14.43
N THR A 370 -11.07 -9.95 -15.32
CA THR A 370 -10.75 -11.30 -15.80
C THR A 370 -9.25 -11.52 -15.58
N PRO A 371 -8.86 -12.29 -14.55
CA PRO A 371 -7.46 -12.46 -14.24
C PRO A 371 -6.68 -13.26 -15.27
N THR A 372 -5.37 -13.00 -15.32
CA THR A 372 -4.38 -13.75 -16.09
C THR A 372 -3.50 -14.62 -15.19
N SER A 373 -2.75 -15.56 -15.77
CA SER A 373 -1.82 -16.43 -15.03
C SER A 373 -0.71 -15.67 -14.30
N GLN A 374 -0.31 -14.49 -14.79
CA GLN A 374 0.68 -13.63 -14.11
C GLN A 374 0.15 -13.03 -12.80
N GLN A 375 -1.16 -13.04 -12.59
CA GLN A 375 -1.83 -12.47 -11.42
C GLN A 375 -2.18 -13.53 -10.36
N LEU A 376 -1.80 -14.80 -10.56
CA LEU A 376 -1.99 -15.91 -9.61
C LEU A 376 -1.58 -15.50 -8.19
N GLY A 377 -2.27 -15.97 -7.15
CA GLY A 377 -1.98 -15.63 -5.75
C GLY A 377 -2.85 -14.50 -5.19
N TYR A 378 -2.36 -13.78 -4.19
CA TYR A 378 -3.14 -12.80 -3.45
C TYR A 378 -3.13 -11.42 -4.11
N THR A 379 -4.29 -10.77 -4.16
CA THR A 379 -4.46 -9.40 -4.67
C THR A 379 -5.36 -8.60 -3.74
N LEU A 380 -4.98 -7.35 -3.46
CA LEU A 380 -5.77 -6.46 -2.59
C LEU A 380 -6.67 -5.54 -3.42
N LEU A 381 -7.97 -5.56 -3.15
CA LEU A 381 -8.94 -4.58 -3.66
C LEU A 381 -9.36 -3.66 -2.52
N CYS A 382 -8.86 -2.42 -2.53
CA CYS A 382 -9.18 -1.39 -1.55
C CYS A 382 -10.14 -0.36 -2.15
N TYR A 383 -11.03 0.21 -1.35
CA TYR A 383 -11.90 1.30 -1.79
C TYR A 383 -12.27 2.28 -0.68
N GLN A 384 -12.58 3.51 -1.11
CA GLN A 384 -12.95 4.63 -0.24
C GLN A 384 -14.02 5.50 -0.92
N ALA A 385 -15.00 5.95 -0.14
CA ALA A 385 -16.07 6.84 -0.61
C ALA A 385 -15.89 8.26 -0.06
N TYR A 386 -16.26 9.25 -0.86
CA TYR A 386 -16.19 10.68 -0.55
C TYR A 386 -17.60 11.30 -0.64
N ASP A 387 -17.96 12.13 0.32
CA ASP A 387 -19.24 12.85 0.38
C ASP A 387 -19.33 14.01 -0.63
N ILE A 388 -20.55 14.45 -0.99
CA ILE A 388 -20.75 15.54 -1.96
C ILE A 388 -20.23 16.89 -1.44
N ASN A 389 -20.24 17.06 -0.12
CA ASN A 389 -19.90 18.32 0.52
C ASN A 389 -18.38 18.52 0.70
N LYS A 390 -17.50 17.60 0.26
CA LYS A 390 -16.03 17.68 0.47
C LYS A 390 -15.18 17.17 -0.70
#